data_AF-A0A2H5UY63-F1
#
_entry.id   AF-A0A2H5UY63-F1
#
_cell.length_a   1.000
_cell.length_b   1.000
_cell.length_c   1.000
_cell.angle_alpha   90.00
_cell.angle_beta   90.00
_cell.angle_gamma   90.00
#
_symmetry.space_group_name_H-M   'P 1'
#
loop_
_entity.id
_entity.type
_entity.pdbx_description
1 polymer ?
#
loop_
_entity_poly.entity_id
_entity_poly.type
_entity_poly.pdbx_seq_one_letter_code
_entity_poly.pdbx_strand_id
1 'polypeptide(L)'
;MITAFIVSAGLYAALLFVFAALPIWLIPGVTAIRPGNAIPPFTSLLFGPAAAWGSAVGNLIGFDILGGALTIGSIGGFIGNFFLGLVPYKMWHRLFKEEPHCRSGSSLLKYEFVVLTHSGVVALIIPYWTELVGFVPFTPLAFIIFFNELISAAIIAPILMALVYPRAKKAGWLWTDVMKGYQYTPTEVKSHHRLGGALVFFSGVVGLWITILVGLGLGQGLFFGPGVGFAGGSLLAVGGVFILIFAVGMALLAKD
;
A
#
# COMPACT_ATOMS: atom_id res chain seq x y z
N MET A 1 6.97 20.22 2.40
CA MET A 1 7.09 18.84 1.85
C MET A 1 8.12 18.01 2.61
N ILE A 2 9.32 18.52 2.89
CA ILE A 2 10.34 17.79 3.68
C ILE A 2 9.82 17.36 5.06
N THR A 3 9.18 18.26 5.82
CA THR A 3 8.59 17.93 7.13
C THR A 3 7.55 16.80 7.03
N ALA A 4 6.68 16.85 6.03
CA ALA A 4 5.67 15.83 5.77
C ALA A 4 6.31 14.45 5.48
N PHE A 5 7.39 14.43 4.70
CA PHE A 5 8.18 13.22 4.45
C PHE A 5 8.79 12.67 5.75
N ILE A 6 9.48 13.52 6.52
CA ILE A 6 10.13 13.12 7.78
C ILE A 6 9.11 12.57 8.79
N VAL A 7 7.97 13.25 8.97
CA VAL A 7 6.93 12.81 9.90
C VAL A 7 6.34 11.47 9.47
N SER A 8 6.05 11.30 8.17
CA SER A 8 5.51 10.03 7.65
C SER A 8 6.51 8.88 7.80
N ALA A 9 7.77 9.11 7.43
CA ALA A 9 8.82 8.12 7.55
C ALA A 9 9.09 7.75 9.01
N GLY A 10 9.21 8.74 9.90
CA GLY A 10 9.48 8.52 11.31
C GLY A 10 8.36 7.78 12.03
N LEU A 11 7.09 8.17 11.82
CA LEU A 11 5.95 7.48 12.42
C LEU A 11 5.84 6.03 11.95
N TYR A 12 6.01 5.81 10.64
CA TYR A 12 5.91 4.46 10.09
C TYR A 12 7.09 3.58 10.53
N ALA A 13 8.32 4.10 10.46
CA ALA A 13 9.52 3.40 10.88
C ALA A 13 9.47 3.02 12.36
N ALA A 14 9.08 3.95 13.24
CA ALA A 14 9.02 3.71 14.68
C ALA A 14 8.04 2.58 15.03
N LEU A 15 6.83 2.61 14.45
CA LEU A 15 5.85 1.56 14.70
C LEU A 15 6.33 0.21 14.14
N LEU A 16 6.84 0.17 12.91
CA LEU A 16 7.34 -1.08 12.34
C LEU A 16 8.49 -1.67 13.15
N PHE A 17 9.42 -0.82 13.60
CA PHE A 17 10.55 -1.25 14.43
C PHE A 17 10.09 -1.89 15.74
N VAL A 18 9.10 -1.29 16.43
CA VAL A 18 8.55 -1.86 17.67
C VAL A 18 8.04 -3.29 17.45
N PHE A 19 7.28 -3.54 16.39
CA PHE A 19 6.73 -4.87 16.14
C PHE A 19 7.77 -5.88 15.62
N ALA A 20 8.81 -5.42 14.91
CA ALA A 20 9.94 -6.26 14.53
C ALA A 20 10.80 -6.65 15.75
N ALA A 21 10.98 -5.72 16.70
CA ALA A 21 11.78 -5.93 17.92
C ALA A 21 11.06 -6.76 19.00
N LEU A 22 9.74 -6.91 18.93
CA LEU A 22 8.91 -7.72 19.85
C LEU A 22 8.77 -9.20 19.43
N PRO A 23 9.77 -9.76 18.75
CA PRO A 23 9.74 -10.91 17.84
C PRO A 23 8.37 -11.45 17.33
N ILE A 24 7.40 -10.60 16.98
CA ILE A 24 6.07 -11.07 16.49
C ILE A 24 6.11 -11.37 14.99
N TRP A 25 7.08 -12.19 14.58
CA TRP A 25 7.32 -12.57 13.19
C TRP A 25 6.27 -13.58 12.72
N LEU A 26 5.66 -13.30 11.56
CA LEU A 26 4.85 -14.28 10.83
C LEU A 26 5.77 -15.17 9.98
N ILE A 27 6.83 -14.58 9.43
CA ILE A 27 7.92 -15.25 8.74
C ILE A 27 9.21 -14.56 9.20
N PRO A 28 10.07 -15.24 9.98
CA PRO A 28 11.30 -14.65 10.49
C PRO A 28 12.15 -14.02 9.37
N GLY A 29 12.54 -12.76 9.54
CA GLY A 29 13.35 -12.01 8.57
C GLY A 29 12.64 -11.56 7.29
N VAL A 30 11.32 -11.80 7.16
CA VAL A 30 10.53 -11.43 5.97
C VAL A 30 9.33 -10.56 6.34
N THR A 31 8.51 -10.98 7.30
CA THR A 31 7.32 -10.21 7.70
C THR A 31 6.86 -10.51 9.12
N ALA A 32 6.27 -9.53 9.77
CA ALA A 32 5.74 -9.58 11.13
C ALA A 32 4.28 -9.09 11.14
N ILE A 33 3.60 -9.17 12.28
CA ILE A 33 2.33 -8.44 12.46
C ILE A 33 2.64 -6.93 12.42
N ARG A 34 1.97 -6.16 11.56
CA ARG A 34 2.31 -4.74 11.33
C ARG A 34 1.10 -3.81 11.50
N PRO A 35 0.66 -3.51 12.73
CA PRO A 35 -0.39 -2.51 12.96
C PRO A 35 0.02 -1.11 12.44
N GLY A 36 1.33 -0.86 12.31
CA GLY A 36 1.87 0.34 11.68
C GLY A 36 1.44 0.55 10.22
N ASN A 37 0.94 -0.49 9.52
CA ASN A 37 0.42 -0.41 8.16
C ASN A 37 -0.80 0.50 8.00
N ALA A 38 -1.39 0.95 9.11
CA ALA A 38 -2.39 2.01 9.11
C ALA A 38 -1.82 3.41 8.81
N ILE A 39 -0.52 3.63 9.05
CA ILE A 39 0.12 4.95 8.91
C ILE A 39 0.24 5.40 7.44
N PRO A 40 0.67 4.56 6.48
CA PRO A 40 0.81 4.96 5.08
C PRO A 40 -0.46 5.54 4.45
N PRO A 41 -1.65 4.88 4.47
CA PRO A 41 -2.86 5.46 3.86
C PRO A 41 -3.33 6.71 4.62
N PHE A 42 -3.20 6.73 5.95
CA PHE A 42 -3.53 7.89 6.78
C PHE A 42 -2.67 9.12 6.42
N THR A 43 -1.34 8.98 6.49
CA THR A 43 -0.40 10.09 6.22
C THR A 43 -0.42 10.48 4.75
N SER A 44 -0.68 9.57 3.83
CA SER A 44 -0.73 9.88 2.39
C SER A 44 -1.90 10.76 1.99
N LEU A 45 -3.05 10.63 2.66
CA LEU A 45 -4.17 11.54 2.43
C LEU A 45 -3.96 12.92 3.08
N LEU A 46 -3.13 13.02 4.12
CA LEU A 46 -2.77 14.31 4.72
C LEU A 46 -1.62 15.00 3.99
N PHE A 47 -0.58 14.26 3.64
CA PHE A 47 0.73 14.79 3.23
C PHE A 47 1.10 14.43 1.79
N GLY A 48 0.22 13.75 1.06
CA GLY A 48 0.30 13.55 -0.38
C GLY A 48 1.56 12.77 -0.81
N PRO A 49 2.25 13.19 -1.89
CA PRO A 49 3.38 12.43 -2.44
C PRO A 49 4.59 12.35 -1.49
N ALA A 50 4.74 13.29 -0.56
CA ALA A 50 5.81 13.20 0.45
C ALA A 50 5.62 12.02 1.40
N ALA A 51 4.37 11.67 1.73
CA ALA A 51 4.05 10.50 2.55
C ALA A 51 4.22 9.16 1.79
N ALA A 52 4.07 9.15 0.46
CA ALA A 52 4.40 7.97 -0.35
C ALA A 52 5.90 7.62 -0.24
N TRP A 53 6.77 8.62 -0.42
CA TRP A 53 8.21 8.45 -0.17
C TRP A 53 8.50 8.14 1.30
N GLY A 54 7.78 8.79 2.22
CA GLY A 54 7.91 8.54 3.65
C GLY A 54 7.59 7.10 4.01
N SER A 55 6.57 6.49 3.41
CA SER A 55 6.20 5.09 3.61
C SER A 55 7.30 4.14 3.13
N ALA A 56 7.86 4.37 1.95
CA ALA A 56 8.95 3.56 1.39
C ALA A 56 10.21 3.60 2.26
N VAL A 57 10.66 4.81 2.61
CA VAL A 57 11.85 5.02 3.46
C VAL A 57 11.60 4.57 4.89
N GLY A 58 10.39 4.79 5.41
CA GLY A 58 9.98 4.37 6.75
C GLY A 58 10.03 2.84 6.91
N ASN A 59 9.55 2.09 5.91
CA ASN A 59 9.69 0.64 5.89
C ASN A 59 11.16 0.21 5.89
N LEU A 60 11.95 0.77 4.96
CA LEU A 60 13.36 0.42 4.81
C LEU A 60 14.15 0.67 6.09
N ILE A 61 13.96 1.82 6.72
CA ILE A 61 14.67 2.14 7.96
C ILE A 61 14.14 1.31 9.12
N GLY A 62 12.83 1.34 9.37
CA GLY A 62 12.25 0.77 10.59
C GLY A 62 12.25 -0.75 10.62
N PHE A 63 11.75 -1.38 9.55
CA PHE A 63 11.58 -2.83 9.48
C PHE A 63 12.84 -3.52 8.96
N ASP A 64 13.37 -3.03 7.83
CA ASP A 64 14.45 -3.74 7.15
C ASP A 64 15.80 -3.52 7.86
N ILE A 65 16.23 -2.26 8.02
CA ILE A 65 17.55 -1.94 8.60
C ILE A 65 17.54 -2.14 10.12
N LEU A 66 16.67 -1.42 10.85
CA LEU A 66 16.67 -1.45 12.31
C LEU A 66 16.03 -2.73 12.88
N GLY A 67 15.00 -3.24 12.22
CA GLY A 67 14.31 -4.48 12.59
C GLY A 67 15.04 -5.76 12.16
N GLY A 68 16.13 -5.66 11.39
CA GLY A 68 16.96 -6.80 10.99
C GLY A 68 16.39 -7.65 9.84
N ALA A 69 15.46 -7.11 9.04
CA ALA A 69 14.85 -7.78 7.89
C ALA A 69 15.51 -7.44 6.53
N LEU A 70 16.64 -6.71 6.53
CA LEU A 70 17.29 -6.24 5.31
C LEU A 70 17.78 -7.40 4.45
N THR A 71 17.15 -7.59 3.28
CA THR A 71 17.44 -8.67 2.33
C THR A 71 17.24 -8.19 0.90
N ILE A 72 17.43 -9.06 -0.09
CA ILE A 72 17.07 -8.76 -1.49
C ILE A 72 15.56 -8.47 -1.65
N GLY A 73 14.73 -8.98 -0.74
CA GLY A 73 13.29 -8.68 -0.68
C GLY A 73 12.98 -7.22 -0.37
N SER A 74 13.90 -6.49 0.28
CA SER A 74 13.70 -5.08 0.67
C SER A 74 13.57 -4.13 -0.53
N ILE A 75 14.04 -4.52 -1.73
CA ILE A 75 13.79 -3.76 -2.96
C ILE A 75 12.29 -3.78 -3.31
N GLY A 76 11.70 -4.99 -3.34
CA GLY A 76 10.26 -5.16 -3.53
C GLY A 76 9.48 -4.47 -2.41
N GLY A 77 9.93 -4.62 -1.16
CA GLY A 77 9.39 -3.92 0.00
C GLY A 77 9.37 -2.40 -0.15
N PHE A 78 10.47 -1.78 -0.57
CA PHE A 78 10.56 -0.33 -0.80
C PHE A 78 9.58 0.14 -1.88
N ILE A 79 9.54 -0.54 -3.03
CA ILE A 79 8.63 -0.19 -4.14
C ILE A 79 7.17 -0.40 -3.73
N GLY A 80 6.86 -1.51 -3.07
CA GLY A 80 5.52 -1.79 -2.56
C GLY A 80 5.06 -0.72 -1.57
N ASN A 81 5.90 -0.36 -0.61
CA ASN A 81 5.58 0.67 0.39
C ASN A 81 5.48 2.08 -0.21
N PHE A 82 6.19 2.37 -1.30
CA PHE A 82 5.95 3.61 -2.05
C PHE A 82 4.52 3.66 -2.59
N PHE A 83 4.05 2.57 -3.21
CA PHE A 83 2.67 2.49 -3.72
C PHE A 83 1.62 2.35 -2.63
N LEU A 84 1.98 1.79 -1.47
CA LEU A 84 1.14 1.77 -0.28
C LEU A 84 0.70 3.19 0.13
N GLY A 85 1.55 4.19 -0.08
CA GLY A 85 1.19 5.60 0.12
C GLY A 85 0.69 6.31 -1.15
N LEU A 86 1.28 6.04 -2.32
CA LEU A 86 0.93 6.76 -3.54
C LEU A 86 -0.49 6.45 -4.04
N VAL A 87 -0.93 5.19 -3.94
CA VAL A 87 -2.26 4.76 -4.40
C VAL A 87 -3.37 5.49 -3.64
N PRO A 88 -3.39 5.53 -2.30
CA PRO A 88 -4.36 6.31 -1.55
C PRO A 88 -4.44 7.77 -1.97
N TYR A 89 -3.28 8.44 -2.05
CA TYR A 89 -3.20 9.83 -2.46
C TYR A 89 -3.81 10.06 -3.85
N LYS A 90 -3.39 9.28 -4.85
CA LYS A 90 -3.84 9.46 -6.24
C LYS A 90 -5.31 9.12 -6.43
N MET A 91 -5.77 7.99 -5.87
CA MET A 91 -7.16 7.59 -5.98
C MET A 91 -8.08 8.62 -5.34
N TRP A 92 -7.76 9.08 -4.13
CA TRP A 92 -8.62 10.04 -3.45
C TRP A 92 -8.72 11.37 -4.18
N HIS A 93 -7.56 11.95 -4.50
CA HIS A 93 -7.46 13.27 -5.13
C HIS A 93 -8.09 13.31 -6.53
N ARG A 94 -8.19 12.19 -7.24
CA ARG A 94 -8.73 12.15 -8.61
C ARG A 94 -10.16 11.62 -8.71
N LEU A 95 -10.66 10.85 -7.74
CA LEU A 95 -11.93 10.15 -7.86
C LEU A 95 -13.03 10.67 -6.93
N PHE A 96 -12.67 11.22 -5.77
CA PHE A 96 -13.66 11.52 -4.72
C PHE A 96 -13.79 13.01 -4.46
N LYS A 97 -14.98 13.54 -4.72
CA LYS A 97 -15.35 14.94 -4.43
C LYS A 97 -15.59 15.23 -2.94
N GLU A 98 -15.48 14.21 -2.08
CA GLU A 98 -15.65 14.29 -0.63
C GLU A 98 -14.28 14.16 0.06
N GLU A 99 -14.10 14.83 1.18
CA GLU A 99 -12.88 14.73 1.99
C GLU A 99 -12.83 13.41 2.80
N PRO A 100 -11.64 12.86 3.09
CA PRO A 100 -11.47 11.57 3.78
C PRO A 100 -11.59 11.70 5.30
N HIS A 101 -12.62 12.40 5.76
CA HIS A 101 -12.80 12.61 7.20
C HIS A 101 -13.31 11.36 7.92
N CYS A 102 -13.81 10.31 7.24
CA CYS A 102 -14.29 9.05 7.84
C CYS A 102 -15.33 9.23 8.97
N ARG A 103 -16.13 10.31 8.90
CA ARG A 103 -17.22 10.62 9.86
C ARG A 103 -18.62 10.41 9.29
N SER A 104 -18.72 10.31 7.97
CA SER A 104 -19.93 9.94 7.26
C SER A 104 -19.76 8.50 6.75
N GLY A 105 -20.87 7.77 6.58
CA GLY A 105 -20.82 6.45 5.95
C GLY A 105 -20.23 6.49 4.54
N SER A 106 -20.49 7.56 3.77
CA SER A 106 -19.93 7.72 2.42
C SER A 106 -18.40 7.88 2.43
N SER A 107 -17.87 8.77 3.28
CA SER A 107 -16.44 8.99 3.43
C SER A 107 -15.73 7.72 3.91
N LEU A 108 -16.32 7.01 4.88
CA LEU A 108 -15.79 5.74 5.38
C LEU A 108 -15.74 4.67 4.29
N LEU A 109 -16.84 4.46 3.54
CA LEU A 109 -16.88 3.45 2.47
C LEU A 109 -15.86 3.73 1.35
N LYS A 110 -15.67 5.00 0.98
CA LYS A 110 -14.64 5.39 0.00
C LYS A 110 -13.23 5.14 0.54
N TYR A 111 -13.02 5.36 1.83
CA TYR A 111 -11.77 5.05 2.51
C TYR A 111 -11.48 3.56 2.51
N GLU A 112 -12.44 2.73 2.91
CA GLU A 112 -12.28 1.27 2.88
C GLU A 112 -12.05 0.73 1.47
N PHE A 113 -12.70 1.32 0.46
CA PHE A 113 -12.43 0.98 -0.94
C PHE A 113 -10.97 1.26 -1.32
N VAL A 114 -10.42 2.40 -0.92
CA VAL A 114 -9.01 2.74 -1.14
C VAL A 114 -8.09 1.80 -0.36
N VAL A 115 -8.47 1.45 0.87
CA VAL A 115 -7.72 0.51 1.72
C VAL A 115 -7.61 -0.86 1.07
N LEU A 116 -8.74 -1.41 0.64
CA LEU A 116 -8.81 -2.67 -0.10
C LEU A 116 -7.94 -2.64 -1.35
N THR A 117 -8.01 -1.54 -2.09
CA THR A 117 -7.26 -1.38 -3.35
C THR A 117 -5.76 -1.36 -3.12
N HIS A 118 -5.26 -0.50 -2.22
CA HIS A 118 -3.81 -0.40 -1.99
C HIS A 118 -3.25 -1.67 -1.35
N SER A 119 -4.01 -2.34 -0.46
CA SER A 119 -3.60 -3.60 0.16
C SER A 119 -3.37 -4.67 -0.91
N GLY A 120 -4.27 -4.72 -1.90
CA GLY A 120 -4.15 -5.57 -3.06
C GLY A 120 -2.92 -5.27 -3.92
N VAL A 121 -2.71 -3.99 -4.27
CA VAL A 121 -1.56 -3.55 -5.07
C VAL A 121 -0.23 -3.95 -4.42
N VAL A 122 -0.09 -3.74 -3.12
CA VAL A 122 1.16 -4.03 -2.40
C VAL A 122 1.39 -5.53 -2.27
N ALA A 123 0.33 -6.29 -2.00
CA ALA A 123 0.36 -7.75 -1.99
C ALA A 123 0.56 -8.37 -3.38
N LEU A 124 0.40 -7.61 -4.47
CA LEU A 124 0.82 -8.02 -5.80
C LEU A 124 2.30 -7.70 -6.03
N ILE A 125 2.74 -6.48 -5.75
CA ILE A 125 4.09 -6.00 -6.09
C ILE A 125 5.19 -6.68 -5.27
N ILE A 126 5.06 -6.73 -3.95
CA ILE A 126 6.13 -7.26 -3.08
C ILE A 126 6.39 -8.74 -3.36
N PRO A 127 5.37 -9.62 -3.36
CA PRO A 127 5.59 -11.05 -3.57
C PRO A 127 5.97 -11.38 -5.01
N TYR A 128 5.53 -10.56 -5.98
CA TYR A 128 5.99 -10.70 -7.36
C TYR A 128 7.51 -10.55 -7.46
N TRP A 129 8.05 -9.52 -6.80
CA TRP A 129 9.50 -9.32 -6.75
C TRP A 129 10.19 -10.50 -6.06
N THR A 130 9.69 -10.95 -4.91
CA THR A 130 10.35 -12.03 -4.16
C THR A 130 10.31 -13.37 -4.89
N GLU A 131 9.24 -13.65 -5.64
CA GLU A 131 9.16 -14.81 -6.53
C GLU A 131 10.16 -14.67 -7.69
N LEU A 132 10.21 -13.49 -8.33
CA LEU A 132 11.09 -13.22 -9.47
C LEU A 132 12.57 -13.45 -9.13
N VAL A 133 13.00 -13.06 -7.94
CA VAL A 133 14.40 -13.21 -7.49
C VAL A 133 14.65 -14.51 -6.73
N GLY A 134 13.66 -15.42 -6.64
CA GLY A 134 13.80 -16.70 -5.95
C GLY A 134 14.06 -16.57 -4.44
N PHE A 135 13.50 -15.53 -3.80
CA PHE A 135 13.67 -15.29 -2.37
C PHE A 135 12.54 -15.89 -1.52
N VAL A 136 11.29 -15.51 -1.78
CA VAL A 136 10.12 -16.00 -1.04
C VAL A 136 8.96 -16.27 -2.01
N PRO A 137 8.29 -17.44 -1.92
CA PRO A 137 7.16 -17.80 -2.78
C PRO A 137 6.02 -16.77 -2.77
N PHE A 138 5.48 -16.48 -3.96
CA PHE A 138 4.44 -15.47 -4.19
C PHE A 138 3.21 -15.70 -3.32
N THR A 139 2.52 -16.84 -3.50
CA THR A 139 1.16 -17.05 -2.96
C THR A 139 1.05 -16.89 -1.45
N PRO A 140 1.88 -17.57 -0.62
CA PRO A 140 1.73 -17.44 0.82
C PRO A 140 2.13 -16.06 1.32
N LEU A 141 3.13 -15.43 0.70
CA LEU A 141 3.54 -14.07 1.06
C LEU A 141 2.47 -13.04 0.66
N ALA A 142 1.90 -13.17 -0.52
CA ALA A 142 0.81 -12.33 -1.03
C ALA A 142 -0.42 -12.39 -0.12
N PHE A 143 -0.81 -13.60 0.29
CA PHE A 143 -1.90 -13.79 1.22
C PHE A 143 -1.64 -13.10 2.56
N ILE A 144 -0.45 -13.30 3.14
CA ILE A 144 -0.07 -12.67 4.42
C ILE A 144 -0.05 -11.14 4.31
N ILE A 145 0.60 -10.59 3.28
CA ILE A 145 0.69 -9.14 3.10
C ILE A 145 -0.70 -8.55 2.92
N PHE A 146 -1.54 -9.13 2.07
CA PHE A 146 -2.88 -8.62 1.79
C PHE A 146 -3.70 -8.41 3.08
N PHE A 147 -3.78 -9.43 3.94
CA PHE A 147 -4.54 -9.33 5.18
C PHE A 147 -3.87 -8.46 6.23
N ASN A 148 -2.54 -8.46 6.30
CA ASN A 148 -1.81 -7.62 7.24
C ASN A 148 -2.03 -6.12 6.94
N GLU A 149 -1.96 -5.73 5.66
CA GLU A 149 -2.27 -4.38 5.20
C GLU A 149 -3.75 -4.05 5.42
N LEU A 150 -4.65 -4.91 4.93
CA LEU A 150 -6.10 -4.66 4.94
C LEU A 150 -6.62 -4.50 6.37
N ILE A 151 -6.34 -5.46 7.27
CA ILE A 151 -6.88 -5.46 8.62
C ILE A 151 -6.35 -4.27 9.42
N SER A 152 -5.04 -4.02 9.34
CA SER A 152 -4.41 -2.93 10.10
C SER A 152 -4.95 -1.57 9.64
N ALA A 153 -5.00 -1.34 8.33
CA ALA A 153 -5.47 -0.08 7.78
C ALA A 153 -6.98 0.11 7.94
N ALA A 154 -7.81 -0.89 7.66
CA ALA A 154 -9.28 -0.80 7.74
C ALA A 154 -9.79 -0.49 9.16
N ILE A 155 -9.06 -0.94 10.19
CA ILE A 155 -9.48 -0.70 11.58
C ILE A 155 -8.90 0.62 12.09
N ILE A 156 -7.60 0.81 11.99
CA ILE A 156 -6.91 1.89 12.70
C ILE A 156 -6.96 3.20 11.88
N ALA A 157 -6.78 3.13 10.56
CA ALA A 157 -6.59 4.33 9.75
C ALA A 157 -7.85 5.21 9.64
N PRO A 158 -9.09 4.69 9.51
CA PRO A 158 -10.30 5.51 9.58
C PRO A 158 -10.47 6.22 10.92
N ILE A 159 -10.11 5.57 12.03
CA ILE A 159 -10.15 6.19 13.37
C ILE A 159 -9.18 7.37 13.41
N LEU A 160 -7.94 7.17 12.94
CA LEU A 160 -6.94 8.24 12.85
C LEU A 160 -7.42 9.38 11.95
N MET A 161 -8.01 9.09 10.79
CA MET A 161 -8.59 10.10 9.91
C MET A 161 -9.71 10.89 10.58
N ALA A 162 -10.67 10.22 11.22
CA ALA A 162 -11.80 10.87 11.88
C ALA A 162 -11.38 11.80 13.02
N LEU A 163 -10.27 11.48 13.70
CA LEU A 163 -9.73 12.28 14.81
C LEU A 163 -8.81 13.40 14.33
N VAL A 164 -7.88 13.10 13.42
CA VAL A 164 -6.77 14.00 13.08
C VAL A 164 -7.08 14.88 11.88
N TYR A 165 -7.83 14.39 10.88
CA TYR A 165 -8.08 15.14 9.64
C TYR A 165 -8.63 16.56 9.87
N PRO A 166 -9.66 16.79 10.71
CA PRO A 166 -10.20 18.15 10.90
C PRO A 166 -9.20 19.09 11.57
N ARG A 167 -8.32 18.56 12.44
CA ARG A 167 -7.28 19.32 13.13
C ARG A 167 -6.15 19.68 12.16
N ALA A 168 -5.69 18.72 11.38
CA ALA A 168 -4.67 18.93 10.35
C ALA A 168 -5.14 19.95 9.31
N LYS A 169 -6.40 19.87 8.87
CA LYS A 169 -7.02 20.85 7.97
C LYS A 169 -7.06 22.24 8.58
N LYS A 170 -7.54 22.39 9.82
CA LYS A 170 -7.60 23.69 10.51
C LYS A 170 -6.22 24.31 10.71
N ALA A 171 -5.20 23.47 10.92
CA ALA A 171 -3.82 23.90 11.12
C ALA A 171 -3.06 24.22 9.82
N GLY A 172 -3.66 23.99 8.64
CA GLY A 172 -3.00 24.19 7.36
C GLY A 172 -1.86 23.20 7.10
N TRP A 173 -2.02 21.94 7.55
CA TRP A 173 -1.01 20.89 7.44
C TRP A 173 -1.23 19.95 6.25
N LEU A 174 -2.22 20.21 5.40
CA LEU A 174 -2.47 19.36 4.24
C LEU A 174 -1.41 19.62 3.17
N TRP A 175 -1.17 18.61 2.34
CA TRP A 175 -0.23 18.72 1.23
C TRP A 175 -0.59 19.85 0.26
N THR A 176 -1.88 20.17 0.09
CA THR A 176 -2.38 21.30 -0.71
C THR A 176 -2.07 22.67 -0.10
N ASP A 177 -1.85 22.74 1.21
CA ASP A 177 -1.44 24.00 1.86
C ASP A 177 0.00 24.37 1.49
N VAL A 178 0.81 23.36 1.13
CA VAL A 178 2.21 23.53 0.67
C VAL A 178 2.31 23.51 -0.85
N MET A 179 1.66 22.55 -1.52
CA MET A 179 1.65 22.41 -2.98
C MET A 179 0.58 23.32 -3.59
N LYS A 180 0.97 24.58 -3.85
CA LYS A 180 0.07 25.58 -4.46
C LYS A 180 -0.36 25.15 -5.86
N GLY A 181 -1.59 25.53 -6.25
CA GLY A 181 -2.18 25.21 -7.55
C GLY A 181 -2.90 23.86 -7.61
N TYR A 182 -2.82 23.05 -6.56
CA TYR A 182 -3.56 21.80 -6.44
C TYR A 182 -4.80 21.96 -5.57
N GLN A 183 -5.90 21.34 -6.00
CA GLN A 183 -7.10 21.17 -5.18
C GLN A 183 -6.99 19.90 -4.35
N TYR A 184 -7.66 19.81 -3.21
CA TYR A 184 -7.61 18.58 -2.42
C TYR A 184 -8.51 17.51 -3.05
N THR A 185 -9.79 17.84 -3.23
CA THR A 185 -10.76 17.05 -3.97
C THR A 185 -10.91 17.59 -5.40
N PRO A 186 -11.25 16.74 -6.38
CA PRO A 186 -11.47 17.17 -7.74
C PRO A 186 -12.83 17.88 -7.87
N THR A 187 -12.88 18.94 -8.66
CA THR A 187 -14.15 19.59 -9.05
C THR A 187 -14.94 18.71 -10.01
N GLU A 188 -14.24 18.06 -10.94
CA GLU A 188 -14.76 17.10 -11.91
C GLU A 188 -13.90 15.84 -11.95
N VAL A 189 -14.53 14.68 -12.07
CA VAL A 189 -13.84 13.39 -12.22
C VAL A 189 -13.84 13.02 -13.69
N LYS A 190 -12.70 13.20 -14.35
CA LYS A 190 -12.51 12.92 -15.79
C LYS A 190 -12.65 11.43 -16.09
N SER A 191 -13.07 11.07 -17.31
CA SER A 191 -13.27 9.67 -17.72
C SER A 191 -12.00 8.82 -17.60
N HIS A 192 -10.84 9.38 -17.95
CA HIS A 192 -9.57 8.69 -17.82
C HIS A 192 -9.15 8.50 -16.36
N HIS A 193 -9.53 9.38 -15.44
CA HIS A 193 -9.31 9.15 -14.00
C HIS A 193 -10.15 7.98 -13.50
N ARG A 194 -11.43 7.90 -13.90
CA ARG A 194 -12.30 6.75 -13.56
C ARG A 194 -11.73 5.44 -14.09
N LEU A 195 -11.29 5.43 -15.36
CA LEU A 195 -10.64 4.28 -15.95
C LEU A 195 -9.36 3.92 -15.19
N GLY A 196 -8.51 4.92 -14.87
CA GLY A 196 -7.30 4.71 -14.08
C GLY A 196 -7.57 4.08 -12.72
N GLY A 197 -8.55 4.62 -11.98
CA GLY A 197 -9.00 4.04 -10.71
C GLY A 197 -9.53 2.62 -10.85
N ALA A 198 -10.32 2.35 -11.89
CA ALA A 198 -10.84 1.01 -12.16
C ALA A 198 -9.72 0.01 -12.50
N LEU A 199 -8.72 0.41 -13.30
CA LEU A 199 -7.58 -0.44 -13.63
C LEU A 199 -6.70 -0.71 -12.41
N VAL A 200 -6.48 0.28 -11.54
CA VAL A 200 -5.74 0.11 -10.28
C VAL A 200 -6.49 -0.84 -9.34
N PHE A 201 -7.81 -0.69 -9.20
CA PHE A 201 -8.63 -1.62 -8.42
C PHE A 201 -8.60 -3.04 -9.01
N PHE A 202 -8.81 -3.16 -10.32
CA PHE A 202 -8.85 -4.44 -11.01
C PHE A 202 -7.51 -5.17 -10.89
N SER A 203 -6.39 -4.50 -11.17
CA SER A 203 -5.05 -5.09 -11.02
C SER A 203 -4.73 -5.43 -9.56
N GLY A 204 -4.97 -4.50 -8.63
CA GLY A 204 -4.64 -4.67 -7.22
C GLY A 204 -5.46 -5.75 -6.53
N VAL A 205 -6.77 -5.80 -6.76
CA VAL A 205 -7.66 -6.73 -6.05
C VAL A 205 -7.90 -7.99 -6.89
N VAL A 206 -8.46 -7.85 -8.08
CA VAL A 206 -8.80 -9.02 -8.92
C VAL A 206 -7.52 -9.69 -9.43
N GLY A 207 -6.54 -8.93 -9.88
CA GLY A 207 -5.27 -9.43 -10.38
C GLY A 207 -4.45 -10.16 -9.33
N LEU A 208 -4.42 -9.65 -8.10
CA LEU A 208 -3.81 -10.35 -6.96
C LEU A 208 -4.44 -11.73 -6.76
N TRP A 209 -5.76 -11.80 -6.61
CA TRP A 209 -6.45 -13.06 -6.33
C TRP A 209 -6.33 -14.05 -7.49
N ILE A 210 -6.37 -13.59 -8.73
CA ILE A 210 -6.08 -14.44 -9.90
C ILE A 210 -4.65 -15.00 -9.82
N THR A 211 -3.66 -14.16 -9.48
CA THR A 211 -2.26 -14.60 -9.38
C THR A 211 -2.07 -15.60 -8.24
N ILE A 212 -2.74 -15.39 -7.09
CA ILE A 212 -2.80 -16.36 -5.98
C ILE A 212 -3.40 -17.69 -6.45
N LEU A 213 -4.54 -17.68 -7.13
CA LEU A 213 -5.21 -18.88 -7.62
C LEU A 213 -4.33 -19.66 -8.61
N VAL A 214 -3.61 -18.95 -9.49
CA VAL A 214 -2.62 -19.56 -10.39
C VAL A 214 -1.50 -20.20 -9.58
N GLY A 215 -0.95 -19.53 -8.56
CA GLY A 215 0.07 -20.13 -7.69
C GLY A 215 -0.42 -21.37 -6.95
N LEU A 216 -1.66 -21.36 -6.45
CA LEU A 216 -2.29 -22.56 -5.88
C LEU A 216 -2.37 -23.70 -6.90
N GLY A 217 -2.79 -23.39 -8.13
CA GLY A 217 -2.84 -24.36 -9.24
C GLY A 217 -1.46 -24.90 -9.67
N LEU A 218 -0.39 -24.15 -9.39
CA LEU A 218 1.00 -24.53 -9.63
C LEU A 218 1.66 -25.18 -8.40
N GLY A 219 0.90 -25.45 -7.33
CA GLY A 219 1.38 -26.17 -6.15
C GLY A 219 1.95 -25.31 -5.02
N GLN A 220 1.88 -23.98 -5.10
CA GLN A 220 2.17 -23.14 -3.93
C GLN A 220 1.05 -23.27 -2.89
N GLY A 221 1.41 -23.39 -1.62
CA GLY A 221 0.45 -23.35 -0.52
C GLY A 221 0.02 -21.92 -0.19
N LEU A 222 -1.16 -21.77 0.42
CA LEU A 222 -1.63 -20.49 0.96
C LEU A 222 -0.85 -20.06 2.22
N PHE A 223 -0.33 -21.04 2.94
CA PHE A 223 0.51 -20.85 4.11
C PHE A 223 1.86 -21.54 3.88
N PHE A 224 2.89 -21.05 4.56
CA PHE A 224 4.21 -21.69 4.54
C PHE A 224 4.13 -23.10 5.13
N GLY A 225 4.81 -24.04 4.49
CA GLY A 225 4.86 -25.43 4.92
C GLY A 225 5.86 -26.25 4.10
N PRO A 226 6.07 -27.52 4.47
CA PRO A 226 6.97 -28.41 3.72
C PRO A 226 6.54 -28.51 2.26
N GLY A 227 7.48 -28.32 1.33
CA GLY A 227 7.24 -28.45 -0.11
C GLY A 227 6.71 -27.20 -0.82
N VAL A 228 6.50 -26.08 -0.11
CA VAL A 228 6.17 -24.81 -0.78
C VAL A 228 7.41 -24.29 -1.53
N GLY A 229 7.36 -24.40 -2.87
CA GLY A 229 8.41 -23.93 -3.77
C GLY A 229 8.00 -22.71 -4.59
N PHE A 230 8.87 -22.30 -5.49
CA PHE A 230 8.59 -21.26 -6.49
C PHE A 230 7.73 -21.84 -7.62
N ALA A 231 6.69 -21.11 -8.02
CA ALA A 231 5.83 -21.44 -9.14
C ALA A 231 6.46 -21.07 -10.50
N GLY A 232 7.46 -20.18 -10.48
CA GLY A 232 8.30 -19.88 -11.64
C GLY A 232 7.58 -19.07 -12.73
N GLY A 233 8.02 -19.23 -13.98
CA GLY A 233 7.71 -18.32 -15.09
C GLY A 233 6.21 -18.11 -15.38
N SER A 234 5.38 -19.14 -15.23
CA SER A 234 3.93 -19.03 -15.50
C SER A 234 3.23 -18.08 -14.53
N LEU A 235 3.56 -18.15 -13.23
CA LEU A 235 3.01 -17.23 -12.23
C LEU A 235 3.50 -15.80 -12.49
N LEU A 236 4.78 -15.65 -12.80
CA LEU A 236 5.39 -14.35 -13.10
C LEU A 236 4.84 -13.72 -14.38
N ALA A 237 4.43 -14.51 -15.37
CA ALA A 237 3.76 -14.00 -16.55
C ALA A 237 2.38 -13.42 -16.20
N VAL A 238 1.59 -14.14 -15.40
CA VAL A 238 0.26 -13.69 -14.96
C VAL A 238 0.35 -12.44 -14.08
N GLY A 239 1.17 -12.48 -13.03
CA GLY A 239 1.37 -11.32 -12.15
C GLY A 239 1.92 -10.10 -12.91
N GLY A 240 2.81 -10.34 -13.88
CA GLY A 240 3.38 -9.30 -14.73
C GLY A 240 2.33 -8.56 -15.56
N VAL A 241 1.34 -9.27 -16.11
CA VAL A 241 0.20 -8.65 -16.82
C VAL A 241 -0.55 -7.69 -15.90
N PHE A 242 -0.84 -8.09 -14.66
CA PHE A 242 -1.54 -7.22 -13.72
C PHE A 242 -0.69 -6.04 -13.24
N ILE A 243 0.62 -6.21 -13.11
CA ILE A 243 1.55 -5.09 -12.86
C ILE A 243 1.55 -4.08 -14.01
N LEU A 244 1.50 -4.54 -15.27
CA LEU A 244 1.38 -3.65 -16.42
C LEU A 244 0.04 -2.89 -16.42
N ILE A 245 -1.07 -3.59 -16.14
CA ILE A 245 -2.39 -2.95 -16.02
C ILE A 245 -2.39 -1.91 -14.89
N PHE A 246 -1.79 -2.23 -13.75
CA PHE A 246 -1.60 -1.30 -12.64
C PHE A 246 -0.82 -0.05 -13.08
N ALA A 247 0.31 -0.23 -13.78
CA ALA A 247 1.12 0.88 -14.27
C ALA A 247 0.34 1.79 -15.22
N VAL A 248 -0.45 1.22 -16.14
CA VAL A 248 -1.36 1.99 -17.01
C VAL A 248 -2.40 2.75 -16.19
N GLY A 249 -3.02 2.10 -15.20
CA GLY A 249 -3.98 2.75 -14.30
C GLY A 249 -3.38 3.94 -13.55
N MET A 250 -2.17 3.78 -13.01
CA MET A 250 -1.44 4.86 -12.34
C MET A 250 -1.06 6.00 -13.29
N ALA A 251 -0.66 5.69 -14.53
CA ALA A 251 -0.37 6.70 -15.54
C ALA A 251 -1.62 7.54 -15.90
N LEU A 252 -2.79 6.89 -16.00
CA LEU A 252 -4.05 7.60 -16.22
C LEU A 252 -4.44 8.49 -15.02
N LEU A 253 -4.18 8.07 -13.79
CA LEU A 253 -4.39 8.91 -12.59
C LEU A 253 -3.37 10.06 -12.47
N ALA A 254 -2.21 9.93 -13.12
CA ALA A 254 -1.17 10.96 -13.15
C ALA A 254 -1.48 12.07 -14.16
N LYS A 255 -2.22 11.79 -15.24
CA LYS A 255 -2.61 12.78 -16.26
C LYS A 255 -3.49 13.88 -15.66
N ASP A 256 -3.26 15.13 -16.08
CA ASP A 256 -3.94 16.31 -15.56
C ASP A 256 -5.28 16.62 -16.22
#